data_AF-A0A2V8DKK5-F1
#
_entry.id   AF-A0A2V8DKK5-F1
#
_cell.length_a   1.000
_cell.length_b   1.000
_cell.length_c   1.000
_cell.angle_alpha   90.00
_cell.angle_beta   90.00
_cell.angle_gamma   90.00
#
_symmetry.space_group_name_H-M   'P 1'
#
loop_
_entity.id
_entity.type
_entity.pdbx_description
1 polymer ?
#
loop_
_entity_poly.entity_id
_entity_poly.type
_entity_poly.pdbx_seq_one_letter_code
_entity_poly.pdbx_strand_id
1 'polypeptide(L)'
;NYSDVTELHGESGEDGRTRHTFTAGGDVAPPGTFPYLRRTSNEWKRGQEESLAEYDASVRYQRIALRFYEFPEPAQTTRKFRGVALATLAGVSECGDLDGDGLPDYCIPDATYSAFVVVSGQKLPTSELRYSYDTLGNASISTSTRYTYGNPNHGQLTETAETNSDGVQRITRLKYPADYTMDQAPTPGSEADALSKMADGSATGAHMPGVVIERTVSVKNGTSDKIAEADLTTFKEFLAGQFLPYKHYVLNSPSPIP
;
A
#
# COMPACT_ATOMS: atom_id res chain seq x y z
N ASN A 1 -6.98 21.98 3.05
CA ASN A 1 -6.36 20.72 3.53
C ASN A 1 -7.46 19.77 3.93
N TYR A 2 -7.59 18.64 3.25
CA TYR A 2 -8.59 17.60 3.54
C TYR A 2 -8.08 16.65 4.64
N SER A 3 -7.74 17.18 5.81
CA SER A 3 -7.27 16.35 6.94
C SER A 3 -8.43 15.63 7.63
N ASP A 4 -9.63 16.20 7.59
CA ASP A 4 -10.81 15.70 8.28
C ASP A 4 -12.00 15.69 7.31
N VAL A 5 -12.70 14.56 7.27
CA VAL A 5 -13.95 14.40 6.53
C VAL A 5 -15.01 13.92 7.51
N THR A 6 -16.17 14.57 7.51
CA THR A 6 -17.33 14.11 8.30
C THR A 6 -18.40 13.63 7.33
N GLU A 7 -18.73 12.35 7.42
CA GLU A 7 -19.89 11.76 6.79
C GLU A 7 -21.07 11.87 7.76
N LEU A 8 -22.19 12.41 7.29
CA LEU A 8 -23.45 12.45 8.04
C LEU A 8 -24.29 11.25 7.63
N HIS A 9 -24.86 10.55 8.61
CA HIS A 9 -25.79 9.45 8.34
C HIS A 9 -27.21 10.01 8.39
N GLY A 10 -27.95 9.84 7.29
CA GLY A 10 -29.23 10.53 7.07
C GLY A 10 -29.07 11.84 6.27
N GLU A 11 -30.16 12.57 6.06
CA GLU A 11 -30.16 13.81 5.29
C GLU A 11 -29.44 14.96 6.01
N SER A 12 -29.41 14.92 7.35
CA SER A 12 -28.84 15.96 8.21
C SER A 12 -28.01 15.40 9.38
N GLY A 13 -27.68 14.11 9.38
CA GLY A 13 -26.91 13.46 10.46
C GLY A 13 -27.80 12.94 11.61
N GLU A 14 -29.10 12.81 11.37
CA GLU A 14 -30.08 12.29 12.32
C GLU A 14 -29.81 10.84 12.75
N ASP A 15 -29.09 10.06 11.94
CA ASP A 15 -28.67 8.70 12.27
C ASP A 15 -27.23 8.66 12.82
N GLY A 16 -26.64 9.83 13.09
CA GLY A 16 -25.28 9.97 13.57
C GLY A 16 -24.31 10.43 12.49
N ARG A 17 -23.02 10.17 12.74
CA ARG A 17 -21.94 10.63 11.86
C ARG A 17 -20.69 9.78 11.97
N THR A 18 -19.90 9.78 10.91
CA THR A 18 -18.55 9.22 10.90
C THR A 18 -17.54 10.34 10.65
N ARG A 19 -16.55 10.45 11.52
CA ARG A 19 -15.41 11.36 11.33
C ARG A 19 -14.20 10.55 10.92
N HIS A 20 -13.65 10.90 9.76
CA HIS A 20 -12.42 10.36 9.22
C HIS A 20 -11.30 11.40 9.36
N THR A 21 -10.14 10.96 9.80
CA THR A 21 -8.92 11.78 9.85
C THR A 21 -7.88 11.14 8.94
N PHE A 22 -7.27 11.92 8.06
CA PHE A 22 -6.28 11.46 7.10
C PHE A 22 -4.94 12.14 7.32
N THR A 23 -3.85 11.42 7.01
CA THR A 23 -2.52 12.02 6.96
C THR A 23 -2.52 13.20 6.00
N ALA A 24 -2.28 14.39 6.53
CA ALA A 24 -2.04 15.59 5.74
C ALA A 24 -0.54 15.78 5.53
N GLY A 25 -0.13 16.02 4.28
CA GLY A 25 1.21 16.50 3.97
C GLY A 25 1.26 18.02 4.17
N GLY A 26 2.33 18.53 4.79
CA GLY A 26 2.61 19.96 4.75
C GLY A 26 2.99 20.37 3.33
N ASP A 27 2.07 21.04 2.62
CA ASP A 27 2.39 21.73 1.38
C ASP A 27 3.13 23.03 1.71
N VAL A 28 4.43 22.93 2.04
CA VAL A 28 5.26 24.11 2.27
C VAL A 28 6.47 24.06 1.35
N ALA A 29 6.34 24.73 0.20
CA ALA A 29 7.48 25.27 -0.54
C ALA A 29 7.05 26.60 -1.18
N PRO A 30 7.85 27.68 -1.06
CA PRO A 30 7.51 28.99 -1.58
C PRO A 30 7.29 28.96 -3.09
N PRO A 31 6.49 29.89 -3.65
CA PRO A 31 6.22 29.93 -5.08
C PRO A 31 7.52 30.11 -5.91
N GLY A 32 8.03 29.03 -6.49
CA GLY A 32 8.90 29.07 -7.66
C GLY A 32 8.07 29.46 -8.88
N THR A 33 8.49 30.55 -9.53
CA THR A 33 7.78 31.38 -10.51
C THR A 33 7.40 30.67 -11.84
N PHE A 34 6.67 31.43 -12.66
CA PHE A 34 5.65 31.08 -13.65
C PHE A 34 6.08 30.31 -14.93
N PRO A 35 5.16 29.54 -15.58
CA PRO A 35 3.94 28.95 -15.06
C PRO A 35 4.20 27.45 -14.77
N TYR A 36 4.51 27.14 -13.51
CA TYR A 36 4.56 25.77 -12.96
C TYR A 36 5.77 24.92 -13.36
N LEU A 37 6.98 25.43 -13.09
CA LEU A 37 8.15 24.54 -12.97
C LEU A 37 7.85 23.45 -11.94
N ARG A 38 7.83 22.18 -12.42
CA ARG A 38 7.42 21.03 -11.63
C ARG A 38 8.36 20.89 -10.44
N ARG A 39 7.80 20.65 -9.25
CA ARG A 39 8.56 20.53 -8.00
C ARG A 39 8.65 19.08 -7.56
N THR A 40 9.63 18.80 -6.72
CA THR A 40 9.63 17.58 -5.91
C THR A 40 8.47 17.65 -4.92
N SER A 41 7.41 16.86 -5.14
CA SER A 41 6.24 16.81 -4.27
C SER A 41 6.33 15.63 -3.29
N ASN A 42 5.77 15.80 -2.09
CA ASN A 42 5.62 14.73 -1.10
C ASN A 42 4.19 14.17 -1.07
N GLU A 43 3.47 14.27 -2.19
CA GLU A 43 2.06 13.90 -2.28
C GLU A 43 1.82 12.41 -2.03
N TRP A 44 2.85 11.58 -2.24
CA TRP A 44 2.84 10.16 -1.89
C TRP A 44 2.75 9.90 -0.36
N LYS A 45 2.94 10.92 0.48
CA LYS A 45 2.85 10.82 1.95
C LYS A 45 1.50 11.21 2.56
N ARG A 46 0.52 11.65 1.75
CA ARG A 46 -0.81 12.09 2.22
C ARG A 46 -1.90 11.09 1.85
N GLY A 47 -3.07 11.23 2.48
CA GLY A 47 -4.31 10.54 2.10
C GLY A 47 -4.53 9.15 2.72
N GLN A 48 -3.64 8.69 3.62
CA GLN A 48 -3.89 7.50 4.43
C GLN A 48 -4.83 7.85 5.58
N GLU A 49 -5.84 7.02 5.86
CA GLU A 49 -6.76 7.24 6.99
C GLU A 49 -6.09 6.83 8.31
N GLU A 50 -5.84 7.78 9.21
CA GLU A 50 -5.19 7.57 10.50
C GLU A 50 -6.18 7.19 11.60
N SER A 51 -7.39 7.75 11.54
CA SER A 51 -8.43 7.44 12.51
C SER A 51 -9.82 7.56 11.93
N LEU A 52 -10.72 6.75 12.47
CA LEU A 52 -12.15 6.81 12.22
C LEU A 52 -12.88 6.81 13.56
N ALA A 53 -13.88 7.66 13.71
CA ALA A 53 -14.77 7.69 14.88
C ALA A 53 -16.23 7.78 14.42
N GLU A 54 -17.01 6.77 14.78
CA GLU A 54 -18.45 6.71 14.53
C GLU A 54 -19.22 7.12 15.78
N TYR A 55 -20.22 7.95 15.57
CA TYR A 55 -21.11 8.46 16.60
C TYR A 55 -22.55 8.11 16.24
N ASP A 56 -23.34 7.81 17.26
CA ASP A 56 -24.79 7.79 17.11
C ASP A 56 -25.38 9.21 17.05
N ALA A 57 -26.69 9.30 16.84
CA ALA A 57 -27.46 10.54 16.81
C ALA A 57 -27.31 11.40 18.09
N SER A 58 -26.98 10.77 19.22
CA SER A 58 -26.76 11.43 20.52
C SER A 58 -25.29 11.82 20.74
N VAL A 59 -24.45 11.73 19.71
CA VAL A 59 -23.02 12.05 19.75
C VAL A 59 -22.24 11.15 20.73
N ARG A 60 -22.69 9.91 20.92
CA ARG A 60 -21.98 8.90 21.71
C ARG A 60 -21.17 8.01 20.78
N TYR A 61 -19.99 7.60 21.21
CA TYR A 61 -19.15 6.70 20.42
C TYR A 61 -19.84 5.35 20.20
N GLN A 62 -19.77 4.86 18.96
CA GLN A 62 -20.15 3.50 18.57
C GLN A 62 -18.92 2.70 18.16
N ARG A 63 -18.01 3.33 17.41
CA ARG A 63 -16.77 2.70 16.95
C ARG A 63 -15.64 3.71 16.88
N ILE A 64 -14.43 3.29 17.26
CA ILE A 64 -13.19 4.01 16.97
C ILE A 64 -12.23 3.04 16.30
N ALA A 65 -11.57 3.48 15.24
CA ALA A 65 -10.43 2.79 14.65
C ALA A 65 -9.23 3.74 14.59
N LEU A 66 -8.06 3.27 15.00
CA LEU A 66 -6.78 3.97 14.87
C LEU A 66 -5.86 3.11 14.01
N ARG A 67 -5.24 3.70 12.99
CA ARG A 67 -4.38 2.99 12.04
C ARG A 67 -2.99 3.59 12.02
N PHE A 68 -2.01 2.71 12.03
CA PHE A 68 -0.61 3.07 12.07
C PHE A 68 0.05 2.57 10.80
N TYR A 69 0.89 3.41 10.22
CA TYR A 69 1.57 3.16 8.97
C TYR A 69 3.04 3.52 9.12
N GLU A 70 3.91 2.71 8.54
CA GLU A 70 5.35 2.98 8.52
C GLU A 70 5.94 2.81 7.13
N PHE A 71 7.13 3.34 6.94
CA PHE A 71 7.98 3.04 5.80
C PHE A 71 8.86 1.85 6.16
N PRO A 72 8.75 0.71 5.46
CA PRO A 72 9.60 -0.45 5.72
C PRO A 72 11.07 -0.10 5.53
N GLU A 73 11.91 -0.54 6.46
CA GLU A 73 13.37 -0.53 6.31
C GLU A 73 13.84 -1.86 5.71
N PRO A 74 14.88 -1.86 4.84
CA PRO A 74 15.52 -0.69 4.25
C PRO A 74 14.59 0.03 3.27
N ALA A 75 14.79 1.34 3.06
CA ALA A 75 14.03 2.28 2.22
C ALA A 75 13.78 1.92 0.73
N GLN A 76 13.90 0.65 0.34
CA GLN A 76 13.56 0.08 -0.96
C GLN A 76 12.13 0.40 -1.41
N THR A 77 11.24 0.77 -0.50
CA THR A 77 9.87 1.18 -0.83
C THR A 77 9.79 2.55 -1.48
N THR A 78 10.87 3.35 -1.48
CA THR A 78 10.91 4.62 -2.19
C THR A 78 11.65 4.49 -3.53
N ARG A 79 11.02 4.99 -4.60
CA ARG A 79 11.59 5.13 -5.93
C ARG A 79 11.69 6.61 -6.27
N LYS A 80 12.85 7.02 -6.76
CA LYS A 80 13.14 8.42 -7.13
C LYS A 80 13.42 8.49 -8.62
N PHE A 81 12.63 9.29 -9.33
CA PHE A 81 12.83 9.57 -10.74
C PHE A 81 13.24 11.03 -10.89
N ARG A 82 14.39 11.26 -11.52
CA ARG A 82 14.85 12.63 -11.81
C ARG A 82 14.20 13.08 -13.11
N GLY A 83 13.65 14.28 -13.10
CA GLY A 83 13.08 14.92 -14.28
C GLY A 83 13.63 16.33 -14.45
N VAL A 84 13.50 16.84 -15.66
CA VAL A 84 13.75 18.23 -15.99
C VAL A 84 12.47 18.78 -16.60
N ALA A 85 11.95 19.87 -16.06
CA ALA A 85 10.89 20.64 -16.70
C ALA A 85 11.58 21.70 -17.57
N LEU A 86 11.22 21.76 -18.84
CA LEU A 86 11.67 22.77 -19.79
C LEU A 86 10.45 23.58 -20.18
N ALA A 87 10.51 24.89 -19.96
CA ALA A 87 9.51 25.84 -20.42
C ALA A 87 10.16 26.72 -21.48
N THR A 88 9.59 26.67 -22.68
CA THR A 88 9.91 27.56 -23.78
C THR A 88 8.75 28.55 -23.89
N LEU A 89 9.03 29.83 -23.73
CA LEU A 89 8.07 30.85 -24.09
C LEU A 89 8.07 30.91 -25.62
N ALA A 90 6.97 30.47 -26.25
CA ALA A 90 6.75 30.70 -27.67
C ALA A 90 6.47 32.18 -27.87
N GLY A 91 7.53 32.97 -27.96
CA GLY A 91 7.54 34.34 -28.44
C GLY A 91 8.64 34.43 -29.48
N VAL A 92 8.48 35.31 -30.45
CA VAL A 92 9.60 35.72 -31.29
C VAL A 92 9.89 37.14 -30.84
N SER A 93 11.04 37.38 -30.23
CA SER A 93 11.44 38.73 -29.82
C SER A 93 12.49 39.25 -30.78
N GLU A 94 12.28 40.46 -31.29
CA GLU A 94 13.30 41.19 -32.05
C GLU A 94 14.54 41.38 -31.17
N CYS A 95 15.69 40.89 -31.61
CA CYS A 95 16.95 40.90 -30.86
C CYS A 95 18.00 41.83 -31.45
N GLY A 96 17.58 42.74 -32.33
CA GLY A 96 18.48 43.64 -33.07
C GLY A 96 18.93 43.03 -34.39
N ASP A 97 19.95 43.59 -35.01
CA ASP A 97 20.57 43.11 -36.26
C ASP A 97 21.88 42.40 -35.89
N LEU A 98 21.86 41.06 -35.83
CA LEU A 98 22.97 40.22 -35.39
C LEU A 98 23.92 39.88 -36.54
N ASP A 99 23.48 39.90 -37.79
CA ASP A 99 24.29 39.58 -38.97
C ASP A 99 24.80 40.81 -39.74
N GLY A 100 24.31 42.00 -39.37
CA GLY A 100 24.74 43.29 -39.90
C GLY A 100 24.13 43.63 -41.27
N ASP A 101 23.02 43.00 -41.66
CA ASP A 101 22.36 43.22 -42.94
C ASP A 101 21.40 44.44 -42.94
N GLY A 102 21.20 45.06 -41.78
CA GLY A 102 20.32 46.21 -41.58
C GLY A 102 18.85 45.84 -41.36
N LEU A 103 18.51 44.56 -41.24
CA LEU A 103 17.18 44.05 -40.90
C LEU A 103 17.14 43.56 -39.44
N PRO A 104 15.97 43.64 -38.79
CA PRO A 104 15.80 43.09 -37.46
C PRO A 104 15.78 41.56 -37.48
N ASP A 105 16.69 40.95 -36.71
CA ASP A 105 16.69 39.54 -36.39
C ASP A 105 15.71 39.19 -35.27
N TYR A 106 15.25 37.95 -35.34
CA TYR A 106 14.23 37.40 -34.48
C TYR A 106 14.77 36.23 -33.68
N CYS A 107 14.87 36.41 -32.37
CA CYS A 107 15.36 35.40 -31.44
C CYS A 107 14.20 34.70 -30.73
N ILE A 108 14.40 33.41 -30.44
CA ILE A 108 13.52 32.64 -29.55
C ILE A 108 13.94 32.97 -28.12
N PRO A 109 13.04 33.49 -27.26
CA PRO A 109 13.39 33.91 -25.91
C PRO A 109 13.79 32.70 -25.04
N ASP A 110 14.58 33.03 -24.01
CA ASP A 110 15.25 32.12 -23.08
C ASP A 110 14.43 30.87 -22.71
N ALA A 111 15.03 29.69 -22.97
CA ALA A 111 14.53 28.44 -22.42
C ALA A 111 14.82 28.41 -20.91
N THR A 112 13.77 28.30 -20.10
CA THR A 112 13.92 28.10 -18.65
C THR A 112 13.81 26.62 -18.32
N TYR A 113 14.63 26.14 -17.39
CA TYR A 113 14.60 24.76 -16.95
C TYR A 113 14.65 24.63 -15.43
N SER A 114 14.03 23.57 -14.91
CA SER A 114 14.16 23.18 -13.50
C SER A 114 14.32 21.67 -13.38
N ALA A 115 15.31 21.24 -12.61
CA ALA A 115 15.39 19.85 -12.17
C ALA A 115 14.35 19.59 -11.06
N PHE A 116 13.71 18.42 -11.11
CA PHE A 116 12.81 17.95 -10.05
C PHE A 116 12.98 16.46 -9.82
N VAL A 117 12.46 15.98 -8.69
CA VAL A 117 12.44 14.55 -8.37
C VAL A 117 10.99 14.13 -8.16
N VAL A 118 10.52 13.16 -8.93
CA VAL A 118 9.29 12.43 -8.56
C VAL A 118 9.70 11.38 -7.56
N VAL A 119 9.16 11.48 -6.35
CA VAL A 119 9.30 10.44 -5.33
C VAL A 119 8.00 9.66 -5.30
N SER A 120 8.10 8.35 -5.53
CA SER A 120 7.03 7.41 -5.22
C SER A 120 7.46 6.61 -4.02
N GLY A 121 6.55 6.34 -3.11
CA GLY A 121 6.82 5.43 -2.01
C GLY A 121 5.56 4.81 -1.45
N GLN A 122 5.71 3.64 -0.85
CA GLN A 122 4.61 2.92 -0.24
C GLN A 122 4.75 2.94 1.29
N LYS A 123 3.76 3.51 1.97
CA LYS A 123 3.54 3.27 3.40
C LYS A 123 2.79 1.96 3.56
N LEU A 124 3.22 1.13 4.49
CA LEU A 124 2.52 -0.11 4.80
C LEU A 124 1.83 0.02 6.16
N PRO A 125 0.58 -0.48 6.30
CA PRO A 125 -0.08 -0.55 7.61
C PRO A 125 0.73 -1.47 8.53
N THR A 126 1.01 -1.04 9.75
CA THR A 126 1.78 -1.82 10.74
C THR A 126 0.89 -2.34 11.85
N SER A 127 -0.10 -1.54 12.25
CA SER A 127 -1.11 -1.97 13.20
C SER A 127 -2.42 -1.18 13.06
N GLU A 128 -3.48 -1.76 13.61
CA GLU A 128 -4.78 -1.13 13.77
C GLU A 128 -5.31 -1.42 15.19
N LEU A 129 -5.91 -0.42 15.82
CA LEU A 129 -6.68 -0.59 17.06
C LEU A 129 -8.14 -0.29 16.76
N ARG A 130 -9.04 -1.21 17.10
CA ARG A 130 -10.48 -1.01 16.99
C ARG A 130 -11.12 -1.08 18.36
N TYR A 131 -12.06 -0.19 18.61
CA TYR A 131 -12.91 -0.16 19.79
C TYR A 131 -14.35 -0.13 19.33
N SER A 132 -15.17 -1.03 19.85
CA SER A 132 -16.61 -1.03 19.65
C SER A 132 -17.27 -0.80 20.99
N TYR A 133 -18.12 0.21 21.08
CA TYR A 133 -18.74 0.65 22.32
C TYR A 133 -20.14 0.06 22.50
N ASP A 134 -20.60 -0.02 23.74
CA ASP A 134 -21.99 -0.32 24.04
C ASP A 134 -22.95 0.79 23.56
N THR A 135 -24.25 0.54 23.66
CA THR A 135 -25.29 1.48 23.22
C THR A 135 -25.33 2.78 24.03
N LEU A 136 -24.58 2.86 25.13
CA LEU A 136 -24.46 4.05 25.98
C LEU A 136 -23.12 4.78 25.80
N GLY A 137 -22.17 4.21 25.04
CA GLY A 137 -20.84 4.74 24.82
C GLY A 137 -19.86 4.55 25.99
N ASN A 138 -20.17 3.69 26.96
CA ASN A 138 -19.43 3.62 28.24
C ASN A 138 -18.42 2.47 28.32
N ALA A 139 -18.83 1.27 27.93
CA ALA A 139 -17.94 0.11 27.84
C ALA A 139 -17.53 -0.15 26.39
N SER A 140 -16.31 -0.66 26.18
CA SER A 140 -15.84 -1.05 24.86
C SER A 140 -15.19 -2.42 24.87
N ILE A 141 -15.40 -3.18 23.79
CA ILE A 141 -14.51 -4.27 23.41
C ILE A 141 -13.44 -3.72 22.46
N SER A 142 -12.23 -4.26 22.54
CA SER A 142 -11.14 -3.82 21.67
C SER A 142 -10.50 -4.98 20.93
N THR A 143 -10.09 -4.71 19.70
CA THR A 143 -9.26 -5.61 18.90
C THR A 143 -8.02 -4.84 18.46
N SER A 144 -6.84 -5.43 18.64
CA SER A 144 -5.60 -4.93 18.06
C SER A 144 -5.15 -5.85 16.94
N THR A 145 -4.85 -5.29 15.78
CA THR A 145 -4.35 -6.01 14.63
C THR A 145 -2.91 -5.60 14.37
N ARG A 146 -2.02 -6.56 14.19
CA ARG A 146 -0.63 -6.33 13.75
C ARG A 146 -0.43 -6.92 12.37
N TYR A 147 0.24 -6.16 11.51
CA TYR A 147 0.60 -6.55 10.16
C TYR A 147 2.12 -6.75 10.07
N THR A 148 2.55 -7.90 9.55
CA THR A 148 3.98 -8.25 9.42
C THR A 148 4.32 -8.51 7.97
N TYR A 149 5.41 -7.88 7.51
CA TYR A 149 6.00 -8.04 6.18
C TYR A 149 7.34 -8.75 6.32
N GLY A 150 7.28 -10.08 6.44
CA GLY A 150 8.41 -10.88 6.92
C GLY A 150 9.45 -11.27 5.89
N ASN A 151 9.17 -11.14 4.59
CA ASN A 151 10.10 -11.52 3.53
C ASN A 151 10.79 -10.30 2.91
N PRO A 152 12.13 -10.16 3.00
CA PRO A 152 12.84 -9.03 2.41
C PRO A 152 12.87 -9.03 0.87
N ASN A 153 12.57 -10.16 0.22
CA ASN A 153 12.56 -10.29 -1.23
C ASN A 153 11.26 -9.76 -1.86
N HIS A 154 10.22 -9.50 -1.05
CA HIS A 154 8.99 -8.86 -1.52
C HIS A 154 8.24 -8.09 -0.43
N GLY A 155 7.65 -6.94 -0.77
CA GLY A 155 6.90 -6.10 0.17
C GLY A 155 5.47 -6.57 0.50
N GLN A 156 5.17 -7.86 0.39
CA GLN A 156 3.82 -8.42 0.61
C GLN A 156 3.59 -8.82 2.08
N LEU A 157 2.34 -8.72 2.53
CA LEU A 157 1.93 -9.02 3.91
C LEU A 157 2.03 -10.52 4.18
N THR A 158 2.89 -10.95 5.10
CA THR A 158 3.09 -12.38 5.39
C THR A 158 2.33 -12.85 6.62
N GLU A 159 1.96 -11.95 7.54
CA GLU A 159 1.18 -12.31 8.73
C GLU A 159 0.27 -11.16 9.18
N THR A 160 -0.95 -11.52 9.59
CA THR A 160 -1.90 -10.66 10.31
C THR A 160 -2.21 -11.32 11.64
N ALA A 161 -1.98 -10.64 12.76
CA ALA A 161 -2.32 -11.12 14.10
C ALA A 161 -3.36 -10.20 14.72
N GLU A 162 -4.58 -10.68 14.86
CA GLU A 162 -5.71 -9.99 15.51
C GLU A 162 -5.83 -10.48 16.95
N THR A 163 -5.76 -9.59 17.93
CA THR A 163 -5.88 -9.89 19.36
C THR A 163 -7.12 -9.22 19.92
N ASN A 164 -8.04 -10.00 20.45
CA ASN A 164 -9.24 -9.49 21.12
C ASN A 164 -8.93 -9.08 22.56
N SER A 165 -9.84 -8.33 23.17
CA SER A 165 -9.70 -7.84 24.55
C SER A 165 -9.63 -8.95 25.61
N ASP A 166 -10.02 -10.18 25.26
CA ASP A 166 -9.87 -11.38 26.08
C ASP A 166 -8.49 -12.04 25.98
N GLY A 167 -7.60 -11.50 25.13
CA GLY A 167 -6.25 -12.00 24.88
C GLY A 167 -6.18 -13.14 23.87
N VAL A 168 -7.31 -13.60 23.32
CA VAL A 168 -7.32 -14.60 22.25
C VAL A 168 -6.85 -13.95 20.95
N GLN A 169 -5.95 -14.63 20.25
CA GLN A 169 -5.42 -14.18 18.97
C GLN A 169 -5.91 -15.07 17.83
N ARG A 170 -6.27 -14.45 16.71
CA ARG A 170 -6.41 -15.09 15.40
C ARG A 170 -5.24 -14.65 14.53
N ILE A 171 -4.40 -15.59 14.11
CA ILE A 171 -3.20 -15.30 13.33
C ILE A 171 -3.37 -15.89 11.94
N THR A 172 -3.39 -15.06 10.91
CA THR A 172 -3.37 -15.46 9.50
C THR A 172 -1.96 -15.30 8.95
N ARG A 173 -1.37 -16.38 8.42
CA ARG A 173 -0.08 -16.33 7.73
C ARG A 173 -0.27 -16.65 6.27
N LEU A 174 0.45 -15.92 5.42
CA LEU A 174 0.41 -16.02 3.97
C LEU A 174 1.82 -16.29 3.46
N LYS A 175 1.93 -17.22 2.50
CA LYS A 175 3.13 -17.38 1.67
C LYS A 175 2.79 -17.18 0.21
N TYR A 176 3.74 -16.60 -0.51
CA TYR A 176 3.73 -16.22 -1.90
C TYR A 176 4.81 -17.00 -2.65
N PRO A 177 4.86 -16.96 -4.00
CA PRO A 177 5.87 -17.70 -4.77
C PRO A 177 7.30 -17.45 -4.30
N ALA A 178 7.65 -16.19 -4.04
CA ALA A 178 8.98 -15.78 -3.62
C ALA A 178 9.32 -16.08 -2.14
N ASP A 179 8.40 -16.67 -1.37
CA ASP A 179 8.69 -17.23 -0.03
C ASP A 179 9.32 -18.63 -0.10
N TYR A 180 9.24 -19.32 -1.24
CA TYR A 180 9.76 -20.67 -1.41
C TYR A 180 11.15 -20.63 -2.04
N THR A 181 12.14 -21.18 -1.34
CA THR A 181 13.46 -21.46 -1.89
C THR A 181 13.49 -22.87 -2.46
N MET A 182 14.08 -23.02 -3.65
CA MET A 182 14.28 -24.33 -4.28
C MET A 182 15.72 -24.76 -4.08
N ASP A 183 15.92 -25.83 -3.30
CA ASP A 183 17.27 -26.38 -3.04
C ASP A 183 17.86 -27.08 -4.28
N GLN A 184 17.00 -27.49 -5.22
CA GLN A 184 17.36 -28.16 -6.46
C GLN A 184 16.61 -27.52 -7.62
N ALA A 185 17.20 -27.58 -8.82
CA ALA A 185 16.50 -27.17 -10.03
C ALA A 185 15.26 -28.07 -10.23
N PRO A 186 14.04 -27.50 -10.31
CA PRO A 186 12.84 -28.29 -10.42
C PRO A 186 12.74 -28.96 -11.80
N THR A 187 12.10 -30.12 -11.84
CA THR A 187 11.82 -30.83 -13.10
C THR A 187 10.91 -29.97 -13.98
N PRO A 188 11.26 -29.70 -15.26
CA PRO A 188 10.44 -28.91 -16.16
C PRO A 188 8.98 -29.40 -16.23
N GLY A 189 8.02 -28.47 -16.14
CA GLY A 189 6.59 -28.75 -16.18
C GLY A 189 5.98 -29.28 -14.87
N SER A 190 6.77 -29.43 -13.81
CA SER A 190 6.26 -29.75 -12.47
C SER A 190 5.64 -28.53 -11.77
N GLU A 191 4.85 -28.78 -10.72
CA GLU A 191 4.35 -27.71 -9.84
C GLU A 191 5.49 -26.89 -9.20
N ALA A 192 6.63 -27.52 -8.91
CA ALA A 192 7.81 -26.83 -8.38
C ALA A 192 8.48 -25.94 -9.45
N ASP A 193 8.48 -26.37 -10.72
CA ASP A 193 8.97 -25.56 -11.84
C ASP A 193 8.08 -24.33 -12.04
N ALA A 194 6.76 -24.52 -12.02
CA ALA A 194 5.81 -23.41 -12.06
C ALA A 194 6.04 -22.41 -10.91
N LEU A 195 6.16 -22.89 -9.67
CA LEU A 195 6.41 -22.04 -8.51
C LEU A 195 7.73 -21.25 -8.65
N SER A 196 8.79 -21.89 -9.15
CA SER A 196 10.08 -21.22 -9.37
C SER A 196 10.00 -20.10 -10.42
N LYS A 197 9.26 -20.32 -11.51
CA LYS A 197 9.05 -19.32 -12.57
C LYS A 197 8.14 -18.18 -12.12
N MET A 198 7.14 -18.48 -11.30
CA MET A 198 6.26 -17.47 -10.68
C MET A 198 7.01 -16.57 -9.69
N ALA A 199 8.01 -17.13 -8.99
CA ALA A 199 8.88 -16.40 -8.07
C ALA A 199 9.95 -15.56 -8.79
N ASP A 200 10.32 -15.93 -10.02
CA ASP A 200 11.34 -15.22 -10.78
C ASP A 200 10.90 -13.79 -11.13
N GLY A 201 11.56 -12.81 -10.50
CA GLY A 201 11.39 -11.38 -10.73
C GLY A 201 12.30 -10.79 -11.82
N SER A 202 13.02 -11.63 -12.57
CA SER A 202 13.83 -11.20 -13.71
C SER A 202 12.97 -10.66 -14.86
N ALA A 203 13.58 -9.96 -15.82
CA ALA A 203 12.88 -9.42 -16.99
C ALA A 203 12.23 -10.50 -17.87
N THR A 204 12.65 -11.75 -17.74
CA THR A 204 12.13 -12.92 -18.45
C THR A 204 11.31 -13.84 -17.55
N GLY A 205 11.27 -13.56 -16.25
CA GLY A 205 10.49 -14.30 -15.26
C GLY A 205 9.01 -13.95 -15.33
N ALA A 206 8.17 -14.80 -14.77
CA ALA A 206 6.72 -14.57 -14.78
C ALA A 206 6.28 -13.51 -13.77
N HIS A 207 7.08 -13.30 -12.72
CA HIS A 207 6.87 -12.35 -11.63
C HIS A 207 5.39 -12.16 -11.25
N MET A 208 4.87 -13.08 -10.41
CA MET A 208 3.45 -13.07 -10.01
C MET A 208 3.26 -12.63 -8.54
N PRO A 209 3.36 -11.32 -8.22
CA PRO A 209 3.04 -10.82 -6.89
C PRO A 209 1.53 -10.91 -6.61
N GLY A 210 1.16 -10.97 -5.34
CA GLY A 210 -0.23 -11.00 -4.87
C GLY A 210 -0.87 -12.40 -4.89
N VAL A 211 -0.24 -13.39 -5.51
CA VAL A 211 -0.75 -14.76 -5.55
C VAL A 211 -0.38 -15.50 -4.28
N VAL A 212 -1.35 -15.72 -3.40
CA VAL A 212 -1.15 -16.54 -2.19
C VAL A 212 -1.04 -18.00 -2.60
N ILE A 213 0.06 -18.65 -2.22
CA ILE A 213 0.32 -20.07 -2.41
C ILE A 213 -0.22 -20.86 -1.22
N GLU A 214 0.06 -20.38 -0.01
CA GLU A 214 -0.33 -21.04 1.23
C GLU A 214 -0.89 -20.00 2.19
N ARG A 215 -2.04 -20.31 2.78
CA ARG A 215 -2.59 -19.57 3.91
C ARG A 215 -2.82 -20.52 5.07
N THR A 216 -2.45 -20.08 6.26
CA THR A 216 -2.81 -20.76 7.51
C THR A 216 -3.49 -19.78 8.42
N VAL A 217 -4.51 -20.25 9.15
CA VAL A 217 -5.17 -19.49 10.20
C VAL A 217 -5.10 -20.28 11.48
N SER A 218 -4.48 -19.68 12.49
CA SER A 218 -4.32 -20.27 13.80
C SER A 218 -5.04 -19.45 14.87
N VAL A 219 -5.48 -20.14 15.92
CA VAL A 219 -6.06 -19.53 17.11
C VAL A 219 -5.09 -19.76 18.25
N LYS A 220 -4.62 -18.66 18.84
CA LYS A 220 -3.68 -18.68 19.95
C LYS A 220 -4.32 -18.14 21.22
N ASN A 221 -4.21 -18.90 22.30
CA ASN A 221 -4.62 -18.48 23.64
C ASN A 221 -3.48 -18.80 24.62
N GLY A 222 -2.81 -17.76 25.12
CA GLY A 222 -1.57 -17.91 25.90
C GLY A 222 -0.45 -18.56 25.07
N THR A 223 0.03 -19.72 25.51
CA THR A 223 1.09 -20.49 24.84
C THR A 223 0.57 -21.53 23.85
N SER A 224 -0.74 -21.82 23.84
CA SER A 224 -1.33 -22.78 22.91
C SER A 224 -1.62 -22.10 21.59
N ASP A 225 -0.96 -22.54 20.51
CA ASP A 225 -1.27 -22.18 19.12
C ASP A 225 -1.88 -23.41 18.44
N LYS A 226 -2.97 -23.24 17.70
CA LYS A 226 -3.67 -24.34 17.02
C LYS A 226 -4.16 -23.90 15.66
N ILE A 227 -3.95 -24.72 14.64
CA ILE A 227 -4.42 -24.46 13.28
C ILE A 227 -5.92 -24.74 13.20
N ALA A 228 -6.70 -23.73 12.82
CA ALA A 228 -8.14 -23.84 12.59
C ALA A 228 -8.44 -24.05 11.09
N GLU A 229 -7.71 -23.34 10.22
CA GLU A 229 -7.88 -23.39 8.78
C GLU A 229 -6.52 -23.39 8.09
N ALA A 230 -6.40 -24.08 6.96
CA ALA A 230 -5.27 -23.92 6.06
C ALA A 230 -5.69 -24.17 4.61
N ASP A 231 -4.99 -23.56 3.68
CA ASP A 231 -5.15 -23.77 2.25
C ASP A 231 -3.81 -23.71 1.54
N LEU A 232 -3.71 -24.52 0.48
CA LEU A 232 -2.56 -24.59 -0.40
C LEU A 232 -3.06 -24.67 -1.84
N THR A 233 -2.64 -23.73 -2.67
CA THR A 233 -2.88 -23.75 -4.11
C THR A 233 -1.58 -24.07 -4.84
N THR A 234 -1.57 -25.15 -5.60
CA THR A 234 -0.46 -25.47 -6.51
C THR A 234 -0.76 -24.95 -7.90
N PHE A 235 0.28 -24.68 -8.68
CA PHE A 235 0.18 -24.08 -10.02
C PHE A 235 0.87 -24.96 -11.05
N LYS A 236 0.44 -24.85 -12.30
CA LYS A 236 1.13 -25.42 -13.46
C LYS A 236 1.17 -24.42 -14.60
N GLU A 237 2.22 -24.55 -15.42
CA GLU A 237 2.32 -23.86 -16.70
C GLU A 237 1.54 -24.66 -17.75
N PHE A 238 0.46 -24.07 -18.28
CA PHE A 238 -0.38 -24.73 -19.30
C PHE A 238 0.01 -24.34 -20.71
N LEU A 239 0.47 -23.09 -20.88
CA LEU A 239 1.10 -22.54 -22.07
C LEU A 239 2.33 -21.75 -21.63
N ALA A 240 3.29 -21.53 -22.53
CA ALA A 240 4.50 -20.78 -22.21
C ALA A 240 4.18 -19.42 -21.55
N GLY A 241 4.65 -19.21 -20.32
CA GLY A 241 4.41 -18.02 -19.51
C GLY A 241 3.03 -17.95 -18.85
N GLN A 242 2.15 -18.94 -19.03
CA GLN A 242 0.79 -18.96 -18.48
C GLN A 242 0.68 -19.96 -17.32
N PHE A 243 0.80 -19.44 -16.11
CA PHE A 243 0.67 -20.19 -14.86
C PHE A 243 -0.75 -20.07 -14.32
N LEU A 244 -1.43 -21.19 -14.13
CA LEU A 244 -2.79 -21.23 -13.60
C LEU A 244 -2.87 -22.17 -12.40
N PRO A 245 -3.81 -21.93 -11.46
CA PRO A 245 -4.10 -22.87 -10.39
C PRO A 245 -4.37 -24.27 -10.93
N TYR A 246 -3.72 -25.27 -10.35
CA TYR A 246 -3.85 -26.67 -10.72
C TYR A 246 -4.62 -27.48 -9.69
N LYS A 247 -4.21 -27.41 -8.41
CA LYS A 247 -4.91 -28.06 -7.30
C LYS A 247 -5.05 -27.10 -6.14
N HIS A 248 -6.15 -27.25 -5.40
CA HIS A 248 -6.42 -26.50 -4.19
C HIS A 248 -6.74 -27.48 -3.06
N TYR A 249 -5.94 -27.43 -2.02
CA TYR A 249 -6.08 -28.24 -0.82
C TYR A 249 -6.61 -27.34 0.28
N VAL A 250 -7.61 -27.81 1.01
CA VAL A 250 -8.23 -27.06 2.11
C VAL A 250 -8.33 -27.96 3.32
N LEU A 251 -7.83 -27.45 4.45
CA LEU A 251 -8.07 -27.96 5.77
C LEU A 251 -9.04 -27.02 6.48
N ASN A 252 -10.19 -27.55 6.89
CA ASN A 252 -11.09 -26.86 7.78
C ASN A 252 -11.35 -27.77 8.98
N SER A 253 -10.80 -27.40 10.13
CA SER A 253 -10.91 -28.20 11.35
C SER A 253 -11.79 -27.49 12.38
N PRO A 254 -13.04 -27.94 12.61
CA PRO A 254 -13.88 -27.35 13.65
C PRO A 254 -13.30 -27.54 15.06
N SER A 255 -12.37 -28.49 15.22
CA SER A 255 -11.52 -28.64 16.41
C SER A 255 -10.08 -28.31 16.03
N PRO A 256 -9.54 -27.14 16.43
CA PRO A 256 -8.21 -26.72 16.03
C PRO A 256 -7.13 -27.75 16.39
N ILE A 257 -6.26 -28.06 15.42
CA ILE A 257 -5.22 -29.10 15.53
C ILE A 257 -3.97 -28.43 16.12
N PRO A 258 -3.32 -29.04 17.14
CA PRO A 258 -2.07 -28.52 17.69
C PRO A 258 -0.91 -28.52 16.68
#